data_AF-A0A1B7LID5-F1
#
_entry.id   AF-A0A1B7LID5-F1
#
_cell.length_a   1.000
_cell.length_b   1.000
_cell.length_c   1.000
_cell.angle_alpha   90.00
_cell.angle_beta   90.00
_cell.angle_gamma   90.00
#
_symmetry.space_group_name_H-M   'P 1'
#
loop_
_entity.id
_entity.type
_entity.pdbx_description
1 polymer ?
#
loop_
_entity_poly.entity_id
_entity_poly.type
_entity_poly.pdbx_seq_one_letter_code
_entity_poly.pdbx_strand_id
1 'polypeptide(L)'
;MASLPGNFDPHMLEKTLIRMFSPEWLQDTAKRVKYVQRQRKVDPFILFWILVLGFGAGVQRSLAALRRNYEKKSSEKIVASAFYDRFTEGLYKFLTECLVHGVADLASHASLTL
;
A
#
# COMPACT_ATOMS: atom_id res chain seq x y z
N MET A 1 1.36 6.67 -27.15
CA MET A 1 0.99 6.99 -25.76
C MET A 1 -0.48 7.39 -25.79
N ALA A 2 -1.37 6.64 -25.16
CA ALA A 2 -2.79 6.98 -25.14
C ALA A 2 -2.96 8.34 -24.45
N SER A 3 -3.55 9.30 -25.16
CA SER A 3 -3.91 10.60 -24.61
C SER A 3 -4.91 10.38 -23.48
N LEU A 4 -4.54 10.76 -22.26
CA LEU A 4 -5.50 10.75 -21.15
C LEU A 4 -6.67 11.67 -21.52
N PRO A 5 -7.94 11.26 -21.30
CA PRO A 5 -9.09 12.07 -21.65
C PRO A 5 -8.98 13.43 -20.95
N GLY A 6 -9.28 14.50 -21.69
CA GLY A 6 -9.02 15.91 -21.31
C GLY A 6 -9.72 16.43 -20.05
N ASN A 7 -10.30 15.55 -19.23
CA ASN A 7 -10.95 15.86 -17.96
C ASN A 7 -10.59 14.82 -16.88
N PHE A 8 -9.32 14.42 -16.80
CA PHE A 8 -8.82 13.61 -15.70
C PHE A 8 -8.67 14.49 -14.45
N ASP A 9 -9.67 14.49 -13.57
CA ASP A 9 -9.49 15.09 -12.24
C ASP A 9 -8.36 14.31 -11.53
N PRO A 10 -7.22 14.97 -11.22
CA PRO A 10 -6.05 14.31 -10.63
C PRO A 10 -6.38 13.57 -9.33
N HIS A 11 -7.41 14.02 -8.61
CA HIS A 11 -7.85 13.42 -7.37
C HIS A 11 -8.76 12.20 -7.56
N MET A 12 -9.26 11.92 -8.77
CA MET A 12 -10.09 10.74 -8.99
C MET A 12 -9.33 9.44 -8.81
N LEU A 13 -8.08 9.38 -9.26
CA LEU A 13 -7.22 8.22 -9.03
C LEU A 13 -6.98 8.01 -7.54
N GLU A 14 -6.61 9.09 -6.83
CA GLU A 14 -6.41 9.07 -5.38
C GLU A 14 -7.68 8.60 -4.65
N LYS A 15 -8.85 9.18 -4.94
CA LYS A 15 -10.13 8.80 -4.34
C LYS A 15 -10.48 7.34 -4.62
N THR A 16 -10.26 6.87 -5.85
CA THR A 16 -10.54 5.48 -6.23
C THR A 16 -9.63 4.52 -5.48
N LEU A 17 -8.34 4.82 -5.42
CA LEU A 17 -7.35 4.01 -4.73
C LEU A 17 -7.57 3.97 -3.21
N ILE A 18 -7.91 5.11 -2.59
CA ILE A 18 -8.24 5.17 -1.15
C ILE A 18 -9.54 4.45 -0.85
N ARG A 19 -10.55 4.53 -1.73
CA ARG A 19 -11.78 3.76 -1.60
C ARG A 19 -11.52 2.26 -1.68
N MET A 20 -10.71 1.84 -2.65
CA MET A 20 -10.35 0.44 -2.87
C MET A 20 -9.50 -0.12 -1.72
N PHE A 21 -8.50 0.66 -1.26
CA PHE A 21 -7.62 0.30 -0.16
C PHE A 21 -7.82 1.24 1.03
N SER A 22 -8.99 1.16 1.65
CA SER A 22 -9.29 2.01 2.81
C SER A 22 -8.36 1.67 4.00
N PRO A 23 -8.08 2.66 4.87
CA PRO A 23 -7.30 2.43 6.08
C PRO A 23 -7.84 1.27 6.92
N GLU A 24 -9.16 1.18 7.07
CA GLU A 24 -9.85 0.16 7.84
C GLU A 24 -9.62 -1.22 7.23
N TRP A 25 -9.81 -1.35 5.91
CA TRP A 25 -9.63 -2.62 5.21
C TRP A 25 -8.18 -3.12 5.27
N LEU A 26 -7.21 -2.21 5.11
CA LEU A 26 -5.79 -2.55 5.19
C LEU A 26 -5.39 -2.95 6.61
N GLN A 27 -5.89 -2.27 7.63
CA GLN A 27 -5.62 -2.62 9.03
C GLN A 27 -6.22 -3.98 9.41
N ASP A 28 -7.47 -4.24 9.00
CA ASP A 28 -8.13 -5.51 9.29
C ASP A 28 -7.49 -6.68 8.55
N THR A 29 -7.08 -6.46 7.30
CA THR A 29 -6.32 -7.45 6.53
C THR A 29 -4.95 -7.72 7.15
N ALA A 30 -4.23 -6.69 7.58
CA ALA A 30 -2.95 -6.85 8.29
C ALA A 30 -3.07 -7.65 9.59
N LYS A 31 -4.16 -7.48 10.35
CA LYS A 31 -4.46 -8.27 11.55
C LYS A 31 -4.82 -9.71 11.19
N ARG A 32 -5.71 -9.91 10.20
CA ARG A 32 -6.19 -11.22 9.74
C ARG A 32 -5.04 -12.13 9.31
N VAL A 33 -4.10 -11.62 8.52
CA VAL A 33 -2.93 -12.37 8.04
C VAL A 33 -1.77 -12.41 9.03
N LYS A 34 -1.97 -11.91 10.25
CA LYS A 34 -0.97 -11.84 11.32
C LYS A 34 0.29 -11.05 10.95
N TYR A 35 0.20 -10.13 10.00
CA TYR A 35 1.27 -9.19 9.67
C TYR A 35 1.49 -8.19 10.81
N VAL A 36 0.40 -7.68 11.40
CA VAL A 36 0.45 -6.86 12.61
C VAL A 36 -0.29 -7.55 13.74
N GLN A 37 0.48 -8.06 14.71
CA GLN A 37 -0.03 -8.70 15.92
C GLN A 37 -0.01 -7.76 17.14
N ARG A 38 0.82 -6.71 17.10
CA ARG A 38 0.80 -5.58 18.03
C ARG A 38 0.96 -4.30 17.21
N GLN A 39 0.06 -3.34 17.37
CA GLN A 39 0.24 -1.97 16.85
C GLN A 39 1.47 -1.37 17.55
N ARG A 40 2.63 -1.52 16.92
CA ARG A 40 3.90 -0.86 17.25
C ARG A 40 4.00 0.39 16.35
N LYS A 41 5.18 1.04 16.32
CA LYS A 41 5.56 2.20 15.48
C LYS A 41 5.44 2.03 13.94
N VAL A 42 4.87 0.92 13.46
CA VAL A 42 4.72 0.68 12.02
C VAL A 42 3.25 0.52 11.69
N ASP A 43 2.72 1.53 11.01
CA ASP A 43 1.36 1.55 10.49
C ASP A 43 1.30 0.79 9.15
N PRO A 44 0.44 -0.25 9.03
CA PRO A 44 0.26 -1.01 7.79
C PRO A 44 -0.20 -0.18 6.60
N PHE A 45 -1.08 0.79 6.82
CA PHE A 45 -1.61 1.67 5.78
C PHE A 45 -0.49 2.54 5.20
N ILE A 46 0.30 3.17 6.08
CA ILE A 46 1.43 3.99 5.64
C ILE A 46 2.46 3.12 4.92
N LEU A 47 2.81 1.95 5.47
CA LEU A 47 3.81 1.08 4.86
C LEU A 47 3.34 0.56 3.50
N PHE A 48 2.07 0.20 3.35
CA PHE A 48 1.49 -0.25 2.09
C PHE A 48 1.74 0.77 0.97
N TRP A 49 1.39 2.04 1.18
CA TRP A 49 1.59 3.09 0.18
C TRP A 49 3.07 3.33 -0.12
N ILE A 50 3.94 3.27 0.88
CA ILE A 50 5.39 3.40 0.70
C ILE A 50 5.94 2.28 -0.19
N LEU A 51 5.46 1.04 -0.01
CA LEU A 51 5.91 -0.10 -0.81
C LEU A 51 5.36 -0.05 -2.23
N VAL A 52 4.06 0.17 -2.39
CA VAL A 52 3.39 0.17 -3.69
C VAL A 52 3.85 1.34 -4.55
N LEU A 53 3.82 2.57 -4.03
CA LEU A 53 4.20 3.76 -4.78
C LEU A 53 5.71 3.97 -4.82
N GLY A 54 6.44 3.43 -3.85
CA GLY A 54 7.87 3.63 -3.79
C GLY A 54 8.66 2.57 -4.54
N PHE A 55 8.53 1.32 -4.12
CA PHE A 55 9.20 0.20 -4.76
C PHE A 55 8.48 -0.23 -6.04
N GLY A 56 7.16 -0.39 -5.98
CA GLY A 56 6.35 -0.84 -7.12
C GLY A 56 6.42 0.08 -8.34
N ALA A 57 6.53 1.40 -8.13
CA ALA A 57 6.75 2.37 -9.21
C ALA A 57 8.23 2.63 -9.54
N GLY A 58 9.17 1.92 -8.91
CA GLY A 58 10.61 2.05 -9.18
C GLY A 58 11.27 3.33 -8.66
N VAL A 59 10.58 4.10 -7.82
CA VAL A 59 11.00 5.41 -7.29
C VAL A 59 12.07 5.25 -6.20
N GLN A 60 11.94 4.24 -5.33
CA GLN A 60 12.94 3.88 -4.33
C GLN A 60 13.49 2.47 -4.58
N ARG A 61 14.81 2.37 -4.72
CA ARG A 61 15.51 1.11 -5.04
C ARG A 61 16.22 0.46 -3.85
N SER A 62 16.07 1.02 -2.64
CA SER A 62 16.71 0.47 -1.44
C SER A 62 15.78 0.52 -0.23
N LEU A 63 15.93 -0.47 0.66
CA LEU A 63 15.19 -0.53 1.93
C LEU A 63 15.47 0.71 2.80
N ALA A 64 16.68 1.26 2.76
CA ALA A 64 17.02 2.49 3.46
C ALA A 64 16.26 3.72 2.91
N ALA A 65 16.05 3.80 1.60
CA ALA A 65 15.26 4.86 0.99
C ALA A 65 13.77 4.73 1.34
N LEU A 66 13.23 3.50 1.34
CA LEU A 66 11.86 3.23 1.78
C LEU A 66 11.66 3.60 3.25
N ARG A 67 12.61 3.24 4.13
CA ARG A 67 12.58 3.63 5.55
C ARG A 67 12.52 5.14 5.73
N ARG A 68 13.40 5.90 5.06
CA ARG A 68 13.39 7.37 5.14
C ARG A 68 12.07 7.97 4.67
N ASN A 69 11.47 7.41 3.62
CA ASN A 69 10.17 7.87 3.13
C ASN A 69 9.05 7.54 4.13
N TYR A 70 9.10 6.35 4.76
CA TYR A 70 8.19 5.98 5.84
C TYR A 70 8.31 6.94 7.03
N GLU A 71 9.53 7.26 7.49
CA GLU A 71 9.75 8.22 8.59
C GLU A 71 9.20 9.61 8.25
N LYS A 72 9.37 10.05 7.00
CA LYS A 72 8.84 11.34 6.53
C LYS A 72 7.31 11.37 6.52
N LYS A 73 6.65 10.26 6.18
CA LYS A 73 5.18 10.18 6.05
C LYS A 73 4.46 9.85 7.35
N SER A 74 5.07 9.08 8.23
CA SER A 74 4.53 8.75 9.56
C SER A 74 4.84 9.79 10.62
N SER A 75 5.78 10.71 10.35
CA SER A 75 6.37 11.61 11.36
C SER A 75 7.01 10.86 12.55
N GLU A 76 7.23 9.55 12.42
CA GLU A 76 7.87 8.71 13.42
C GLU A 76 9.28 8.31 12.98
N LYS A 77 10.24 8.37 13.91
CA LYS A 77 11.58 7.82 13.68
C LYS A 77 11.59 6.33 14.03
N ILE A 78 12.13 5.52 13.13
CA ILE A 78 12.27 4.08 13.31
C ILE A 78 13.70 3.62 13.01
N VAL A 79 14.28 2.87 13.93
CA VAL A 79 15.60 2.28 13.72
C VAL A 79 15.57 1.29 12.56
N ALA A 80 16.70 1.15 11.85
CA ALA A 80 16.78 0.35 10.63
C ALA A 80 16.35 -1.11 10.85
N SER A 81 16.82 -1.75 11.92
CA SER A 81 16.45 -3.13 12.27
C SER A 81 14.94 -3.28 12.42
N ALA A 82 14.29 -2.42 13.22
CA ALA A 82 12.86 -2.48 13.45
C ALA A 82 12.01 -2.24 12.19
N PHE A 83 12.55 -1.55 11.18
CA PHE A 83 11.93 -1.41 9.86
C PHE A 83 12.12 -2.69 9.02
N TYR A 84 13.32 -3.25 9.01
CA TYR A 84 13.64 -4.47 8.25
C TYR A 84 12.93 -5.71 8.81
N ASP A 85 12.72 -5.78 10.12
CA ASP A 85 11.95 -6.83 10.79
C ASP A 85 10.47 -6.89 10.35
N ARG A 86 10.00 -5.93 9.54
CA ARG A 86 8.66 -5.93 8.95
C ARG A 86 8.57 -6.73 7.66
N PHE A 87 9.69 -7.04 7.03
CA PHE A 87 9.76 -7.87 5.82
C PHE A 87 9.67 -9.34 6.19
N THR A 88 8.47 -9.74 6.60
CA THR A 88 8.15 -11.09 7.10
C THR A 88 7.26 -11.85 6.12
N GLU A 89 7.06 -13.14 6.36
CA GLU A 89 6.03 -13.92 5.66
C GLU A 89 4.62 -13.31 5.81
N GLY A 90 4.33 -12.65 6.94
CA GLY A 90 3.09 -11.92 7.14
C GLY A 90 2.92 -10.76 6.15
N LEU A 91 4.01 -10.05 5.83
CA LEU A 91 3.99 -8.99 4.81
C LEU A 91 3.71 -9.56 3.43
N TYR A 92 4.31 -10.71 3.09
CA TYR A 92 4.02 -11.40 1.83
C TYR A 92 2.53 -11.74 1.71
N LYS A 93 1.96 -12.40 2.72
CA LYS A 93 0.52 -12.73 2.76
C LYS A 93 -0.36 -11.49 2.67
N PHE A 94 0.01 -10.42 3.37
CA PHE A 94 -0.68 -9.14 3.30
C PHE A 94 -0.70 -8.57 1.88
N LEU A 95 0.45 -8.52 1.20
CA LEU A 95 0.53 -8.02 -0.17
C LEU A 95 -0.22 -8.92 -1.16
N THR A 96 -0.23 -10.24 -0.96
CA THR A 96 -1.02 -11.16 -1.77
C THR A 96 -2.52 -10.89 -1.61
N GLU A 97 -3.02 -10.69 -0.39
CA GLU A 97 -4.42 -10.30 -0.16
C GLU A 97 -4.76 -8.96 -0.79
N CYS A 98 -3.88 -7.95 -0.69
CA CYS A 98 -4.06 -6.67 -1.38
C CYS A 98 -4.14 -6.82 -2.90
N LEU A 99 -3.32 -7.70 -3.48
CA LEU A 99 -3.35 -7.99 -4.92
C LEU A 99 -4.69 -8.64 -5.32
N VAL A 100 -5.11 -9.68 -4.60
CA VAL A 100 -6.38 -10.37 -4.86
C VAL A 100 -7.56 -9.39 -4.76
N HIS A 101 -7.58 -8.58 -3.71
CA HIS A 101 -8.61 -7.55 -3.50
C HIS A 101 -8.63 -6.52 -4.63
N GLY A 102 -7.47 -5.97 -4.99
CA GLY A 102 -7.37 -4.98 -6.07
C GLY A 102 -7.79 -5.54 -7.43
N VAL A 103 -7.43 -6.79 -7.75
CA VAL A 103 -7.87 -7.45 -9.00
C VAL A 103 -9.38 -7.71 -8.98
N ALA A 104 -9.95 -8.13 -7.86
CA ALA A 104 -11.39 -8.36 -7.73
C ALA A 104 -12.20 -7.07 -7.86
N ASP A 105 -11.74 -5.96 -7.26
CA ASP A 105 -12.36 -4.64 -7.41
C ASP A 105 -12.29 -4.16 -8.86
N LEU A 106 -11.13 -4.31 -9.52
CA LEU A 106 -10.97 -4.01 -10.95
C LEU A 106 -11.92 -4.82 -11.83
N ALA A 107 -12.04 -6.13 -11.58
CA ALA A 107 -12.92 -7.00 -12.35
C ALA A 107 -14.40 -6.62 -12.17
N SER A 108 -14.80 -6.26 -10.95
CA SER A 108 -16.17 -5.82 -10.64
C SER A 108 -16.54 -4.52 -11.36
N HIS A 109 -15.57 -3.63 -11.57
CA HIS A 109 -15.76 -2.40 -12.34
C HIS A 109 -15.62 -2.59 -13.86
N ALA A 110 -14.82 -3.56 -14.33
CA ALA A 110 -14.67 -3.88 -15.75
C ALA A 110 -15.88 -4.62 -16.36
N SER A 111 -16.61 -5.36 -15.52
CA SER A 111 -17.81 -6.12 -15.90
C SER A 111 -19.01 -5.23 -16.30
N LEU A 112 -18.91 -3.90 -16.15
CA LEU A 112 -19.94 -2.92 -16.53
C LEU A 112 -19.68 -2.26 -17.89
N THR A 113 -18.71 -2.75 -18.66
CA THR A 113 -18.34 -2.21 -19.98
C THR A 113 -18.26 -3.27 -21.08
N LEU A 114 -19.09 -4.32 -21.02
CA LEU A 114 -19.33 -5.25 -22.13
C LEU A 114 -20.79 -5.25 -22.55
#